data_AF-A0A158SPV0-F1
#
_entry.id   AF-A0A158SPV0-F1
#
_cell.length_a   1.000
_cell.length_b   1.000
_cell.length_c   1.000
_cell.angle_alpha   90.00
_cell.angle_beta   90.00
_cell.angle_gamma   90.00
#
_symmetry.space_group_name_H-M   'P 1'
#
loop_
_entity.id
_entity.type
_entity.pdbx_description
1 polymer ?
#
loop_
_entity_poly.entity_id
_entity_poly.type
_entity_poly.pdbx_seq_one_letter_code
_entity_poly.pdbx_strand_id
1 'polypeptide(L)'
;MATEARQVGQVLPAVAPQAEVTNLPLASSVDLQRLDLAKLPKRLTDQMIARLEAMANCRLPDPEPCRESDFMAAMTALQASLPSQHRGDISLEVQAETYQQMLGKYPFEAIKYLEVKALERCQWFPTIAECLAILREFPTRNPLAAKRDTVLRRISQEHTTRFDDAMARLAAEDAPQEWIDALPDTWKQIAETRMLLWLHPDGAYTLRRRKPA
;
A
#
# COMPACT_ATOMS: atom_id res chain seq x y z
N MET A 1 -36.35 11.19 64.98
CA MET A 1 -36.19 9.76 65.31
C MET A 1 -37.17 9.01 64.40
N ALA A 2 -36.83 8.06 63.54
CA ALA A 2 -35.58 7.34 63.32
C ALA A 2 -35.47 6.98 61.82
N THR A 3 -34.22 6.92 61.37
CA THR A 3 -33.76 6.46 60.07
C THR A 3 -33.80 4.93 60.04
N GLU A 4 -34.41 4.31 59.04
CA GLU A 4 -34.15 2.89 58.74
C GLU A 4 -33.72 2.74 57.28
N ALA A 5 -32.41 2.50 57.13
CA ALA A 5 -31.76 2.14 55.90
C ALA A 5 -31.92 0.63 55.67
N ARG A 6 -32.43 0.23 54.50
CA ARG A 6 -32.42 -1.17 54.05
C ARG A 6 -31.28 -1.39 53.06
N GLN A 7 -30.43 -2.35 53.39
CA GLN A 7 -29.25 -2.78 52.63
C GLN A 7 -29.59 -3.13 51.19
N VAL A 8 -28.85 -2.52 50.26
CA VAL A 8 -28.73 -2.96 48.88
C VAL A 8 -27.62 -3.99 48.83
N GLY A 9 -27.98 -5.25 48.63
CA GLY A 9 -27.03 -6.35 48.48
C GLY A 9 -27.62 -7.47 47.64
N GLN A 10 -27.15 -7.54 46.37
CA GLN A 10 -26.97 -8.72 45.49
C GLN A 10 -28.22 -9.59 45.23
N VAL A 11 -28.59 -9.92 44.00
CA VAL A 11 -27.85 -10.77 43.05
C VAL A 11 -28.28 -10.43 41.62
N LEU A 12 -27.35 -10.03 40.76
CA LEU A 12 -27.52 -10.11 39.30
C LEU A 12 -26.66 -11.28 38.79
N PRO A 13 -27.16 -12.11 37.86
CA PRO A 13 -26.44 -13.27 37.37
C PRO A 13 -25.21 -12.85 36.57
N ALA A 14 -24.15 -13.66 36.69
CA ALA A 14 -22.88 -13.50 35.99
C ALA A 14 -23.11 -13.32 34.48
N VAL A 15 -22.81 -12.11 33.98
CA VAL A 15 -22.63 -11.85 32.57
C VAL A 15 -21.37 -12.60 32.15
N ALA A 16 -21.53 -13.63 31.33
CA ALA A 16 -20.43 -14.33 30.69
C ALA A 16 -19.50 -13.30 30.01
N PRO A 17 -18.17 -13.49 30.05
CA PRO A 17 -17.26 -12.59 29.36
C PRO A 17 -17.61 -12.61 27.87
N GLN A 18 -18.14 -11.49 27.39
CA GLN A 18 -18.32 -11.26 25.96
C GLN A 18 -16.93 -11.40 25.35
N ALA A 19 -16.82 -12.35 24.42
CA ALA A 19 -15.64 -12.55 23.60
C ALA A 19 -15.16 -11.18 23.11
N GLU A 20 -13.90 -10.89 23.39
CA GLU A 20 -13.20 -9.73 22.84
C GLU A 20 -13.37 -9.77 21.32
N VAL A 21 -14.30 -8.95 20.82
CA VAL A 21 -14.28 -8.51 19.44
C VAL A 21 -12.96 -7.79 19.32
N THR A 22 -11.98 -8.50 18.75
CA THR A 22 -10.66 -7.96 18.45
C THR A 22 -10.90 -6.80 17.49
N ASN A 23 -11.01 -5.59 18.03
CA ASN A 23 -11.03 -4.36 17.27
C ASN A 23 -9.71 -4.33 16.51
N LEU A 24 -9.73 -4.81 15.26
CA LEU A 24 -8.65 -4.64 14.32
C LEU A 24 -8.48 -3.11 14.18
N PRO A 25 -7.34 -2.53 14.60
CA PRO A 25 -7.12 -1.11 14.37
C PRO A 25 -7.21 -0.89 12.86
N LEU A 26 -7.97 0.13 12.43
CA LEU A 26 -7.97 0.54 11.03
C LEU A 26 -6.50 0.75 10.64
N ALA A 27 -5.98 -0.13 9.77
CA ALA A 27 -4.66 0.05 9.23
C ALA A 27 -4.59 1.44 8.60
N SER A 28 -3.50 2.15 8.86
CA SER A 28 -3.28 3.48 8.35
C SER A 28 -2.10 3.48 7.37
N SER A 29 -2.05 4.49 6.50
CA SER A 29 -0.90 4.69 5.62
C SER A 29 0.41 4.96 6.40
N VAL A 30 0.32 5.44 7.64
CA VAL A 30 1.46 5.59 8.56
C VAL A 30 2.07 4.24 8.93
N ASP A 31 1.24 3.21 9.07
CA ASP A 31 1.73 1.86 9.34
C ASP A 31 2.54 1.33 8.15
N LEU A 32 2.08 1.60 6.92
CA LEU A 32 2.82 1.25 5.71
C LEU A 32 4.19 1.94 5.69
N GLN A 33 4.25 3.22 6.08
CA GLN A 33 5.50 3.96 6.17
C GLN A 33 6.48 3.35 7.19
N ARG A 34 5.99 2.87 8.34
CA ARG A 34 6.81 2.27 9.40
C ARG A 34 7.19 0.80 9.17
N LEU A 35 6.50 0.11 8.27
CA LEU A 35 6.73 -1.31 8.00
C LEU A 35 8.17 -1.58 7.52
N ASP A 36 8.91 -2.41 8.23
CA ASP A 36 10.23 -2.84 7.79
C ASP A 36 10.10 -4.12 6.94
N LEU A 37 10.20 -3.96 5.62
CA LEU A 37 10.03 -5.08 4.68
C LEU A 37 11.14 -6.14 4.81
N ALA A 38 12.33 -5.77 5.30
CA ALA A 38 13.44 -6.69 5.46
C ALA A 38 13.26 -7.63 6.66
N LYS A 39 12.45 -7.22 7.64
CA LYS A 39 12.14 -8.02 8.84
C LYS A 39 10.93 -8.94 8.67
N LEU A 40 10.28 -8.92 7.50
CA LEU A 40 9.17 -9.83 7.24
C LEU A 40 9.69 -11.28 7.16
N PRO A 41 8.99 -12.23 7.79
CA PRO A 41 9.36 -13.63 7.72
C PRO A 41 9.29 -14.16 6.29
N LYS A 42 10.02 -15.26 6.04
CA LYS A 42 10.00 -15.93 4.73
C LYS A 42 8.61 -16.46 4.37
N ARG A 43 7.82 -16.89 5.37
CA ARG A 43 6.42 -17.31 5.21
C ARG A 43 5.51 -16.38 6.00
N LEU A 44 4.43 -15.93 5.37
CA LEU A 44 3.44 -15.06 6.03
C LEU A 44 2.30 -15.91 6.60
N THR A 45 1.82 -15.57 7.80
CA THR A 45 0.60 -16.14 8.37
C THR A 45 -0.64 -15.42 7.83
N ASP A 46 -1.83 -16.01 7.98
CA ASP A 46 -3.08 -15.42 7.48
C ASP A 46 -3.38 -14.07 8.11
N GLN A 47 -3.13 -13.95 9.41
CA GLN A 47 -3.25 -12.68 10.12
C GLN A 47 -2.30 -11.61 9.58
N MET A 48 -1.07 -12.00 9.19
CA MET A 48 -0.11 -11.08 8.58
C MET A 48 -0.51 -10.67 7.17
N ILE A 49 -1.01 -11.61 6.36
CA ILE A 49 -1.54 -11.31 5.02
C ILE A 49 -2.68 -10.30 5.14
N ALA A 50 -3.69 -10.60 5.95
CA ALA A 50 -4.85 -9.72 6.15
C ALA A 50 -4.43 -8.31 6.62
N ARG A 51 -3.44 -8.22 7.53
CA ARG A 51 -2.91 -6.93 7.99
C ARG A 51 -2.18 -6.18 6.87
N LEU A 52 -1.34 -6.86 6.09
CA LEU A 52 -0.61 -6.25 4.98
C LEU A 52 -1.55 -5.81 3.86
N GLU A 53 -2.59 -6.57 3.56
CA GLU A 53 -3.64 -6.19 2.62
C GLU A 53 -4.39 -4.95 3.10
N ALA A 54 -4.78 -4.91 4.37
CA ALA A 54 -5.43 -3.74 4.96
C ALA A 54 -4.54 -2.49 4.81
N MET A 55 -3.25 -2.60 5.12
CA MET A 55 -2.28 -1.50 4.97
C MET A 55 -2.08 -1.06 3.52
N ALA A 56 -2.03 -2.01 2.58
CA ALA A 56 -1.82 -1.73 1.16
C ALA A 56 -3.04 -1.06 0.50
N ASN A 57 -4.25 -1.35 0.98
CA ASN A 57 -5.50 -0.80 0.46
C ASN A 57 -5.84 0.59 1.01
N CYS A 58 -5.10 1.09 2.01
CA CYS A 58 -5.27 2.45 2.51
C CYS A 58 -4.89 3.50 1.46
N ARG A 59 -5.61 4.63 1.47
CA ARG A 59 -5.23 5.80 0.67
C ARG A 59 -3.86 6.30 1.11
N LEU A 60 -2.93 6.43 0.15
CA LEU A 60 -1.61 6.99 0.42
C LEU A 60 -1.72 8.50 0.69
N PRO A 61 -0.96 9.04 1.65
CA PRO A 61 -0.90 10.48 1.88
C PRO A 61 -0.26 11.14 0.67
N ASP A 62 -0.72 12.35 0.36
CA ASP A 62 -0.05 13.19 -0.64
C ASP A 62 1.37 13.53 -0.14
N PRO A 63 2.36 13.59 -1.05
CA PRO A 63 3.73 13.87 -0.66
C PRO A 63 3.83 15.28 -0.06
N GLU A 64 4.75 15.45 0.89
CA GLU A 64 4.95 16.73 1.56
C GLU A 64 5.39 17.81 0.54
N PRO A 65 4.78 19.01 0.58
CA PRO A 65 5.21 20.13 -0.26
C PRO A 65 6.69 20.47 -0.06
N CYS A 66 7.32 21.01 -1.11
CA CYS A 66 8.67 21.53 -1.03
C CYS A 66 8.77 22.63 0.03
N ARG A 67 9.84 22.64 0.83
CA ARG A 67 10.09 23.74 1.77
C ARG A 67 10.38 25.01 0.97
N GLU A 68 9.94 26.14 1.51
CA GLU A 68 10.11 27.45 0.85
C GLU A 68 11.58 27.76 0.54
N SER A 69 12.51 27.45 1.47
CA SER A 69 13.95 27.63 1.24
C SER A 69 14.47 26.85 0.04
N ASP A 70 14.02 25.60 -0.12
CA ASP A 70 14.48 24.70 -1.18
C ASP A 70 13.87 25.10 -2.53
N PHE A 71 12.63 25.56 -2.52
CA PHE A 71 11.97 26.14 -3.69
C PHE A 71 12.69 27.39 -4.17
N MET A 72 12.97 28.33 -3.27
CA MET A 72 13.66 29.57 -3.60
C MET A 72 15.06 29.32 -4.13
N ALA A 73 15.76 28.31 -3.59
CA ALA A 73 17.05 27.88 -4.13
C ALA A 73 16.94 27.41 -5.58
N ALA A 74 15.93 26.58 -5.91
CA ALA A 74 15.69 26.14 -7.28
C ALA A 74 15.33 27.30 -8.23
N MET A 75 14.49 28.24 -7.78
CA MET A 75 14.15 29.42 -8.57
C MET A 75 15.36 30.33 -8.81
N THR A 76 16.21 30.51 -7.80
CA THR A 76 17.47 31.27 -7.92
C THR A 76 18.42 30.61 -8.92
N ALA A 77 18.52 29.28 -8.91
CA ALA A 77 19.35 28.54 -9.87
C ALA A 77 18.86 28.75 -11.32
N LEU A 78 17.54 28.72 -11.54
CA LEU A 78 16.94 29.01 -12.84
C LEU A 78 17.18 30.46 -13.28
N GLN A 79 17.03 31.43 -12.38
CA GLN A 79 17.28 32.85 -12.67
C GLN A 79 18.75 33.13 -13.00
N ALA A 80 19.68 32.44 -12.32
CA ALA A 80 21.12 32.58 -12.57
C ALA A 80 21.55 31.96 -13.90
N SER A 81 20.87 30.91 -14.34
CA SER A 81 21.27 30.12 -15.52
C SER A 81 20.53 30.50 -16.80
N LEU A 82 19.33 31.08 -16.69
CA LEU A 82 18.49 31.42 -17.84
C LEU A 82 18.25 32.93 -17.92
N PRO A 83 18.33 33.51 -19.13
CA PRO A 83 18.06 34.93 -19.31
C PRO A 83 16.58 35.23 -19.03
N SER A 84 16.31 36.36 -18.36
CA SER A 84 14.94 36.83 -18.17
C SER A 84 14.42 37.47 -19.46
N GLN A 85 13.22 37.05 -19.86
CA GLN A 85 12.54 37.58 -21.04
C GLN A 85 11.72 38.85 -20.74
N HIS A 86 11.76 39.35 -19.49
CA HIS A 86 10.84 40.39 -19.01
C HIS A 86 10.96 41.69 -19.81
N ARG A 87 9.90 41.95 -20.60
CA ARG A 87 9.54 43.26 -21.15
C ARG A 87 8.65 43.98 -20.13
N GLY A 88 9.23 44.52 -19.05
CA GLY A 88 8.49 45.37 -18.12
C GLY A 88 8.94 45.25 -16.65
N ASP A 89 8.82 46.38 -15.94
CA ASP A 89 9.21 46.69 -14.55
C ASP A 89 8.37 45.93 -13.48
N ILE A 90 8.19 44.62 -13.65
CA ILE A 90 7.57 43.79 -12.59
C ILE A 90 8.62 43.53 -11.52
N SER A 91 8.29 43.86 -10.27
CA SER A 91 9.16 43.54 -9.13
C SER A 91 9.40 42.03 -9.04
N LEU A 92 10.67 41.64 -8.93
CA LEU A 92 11.11 40.25 -8.77
C LEU A 92 10.44 39.56 -7.57
N GLU A 93 10.09 40.32 -6.54
CA GLU A 93 9.42 39.82 -5.33
C GLU A 93 7.99 39.32 -5.64
N VAL A 94 7.24 40.09 -6.43
CA VAL A 94 5.88 39.72 -6.86
C VAL A 94 5.91 38.49 -7.77
N GLN A 95 6.94 38.41 -8.63
CA GLN A 95 7.16 37.25 -9.47
C GLN A 95 7.45 36.01 -8.62
N ALA A 96 8.36 36.10 -7.65
CA ALA A 96 8.72 34.98 -6.76
C ALA A 96 7.50 34.49 -5.96
N GLU A 97 6.70 35.40 -5.40
CA GLU A 97 5.49 35.05 -4.65
C GLU A 97 4.46 34.32 -5.53
N THR A 98 4.24 34.80 -6.75
CA THR A 98 3.30 34.17 -7.69
C THR A 98 3.73 32.74 -8.05
N TYR A 99 5.04 32.53 -8.26
CA TYR A 99 5.57 31.19 -8.52
C TYR A 99 5.42 30.29 -7.30
N GLN A 100 5.67 30.79 -6.10
CA GLN A 100 5.50 30.04 -4.86
C GLN A 100 4.04 29.63 -4.62
N GLN A 101 3.06 30.51 -4.88
CA GLN A 101 1.64 30.19 -4.76
C GLN A 101 1.20 29.08 -5.73
N MET A 102 1.73 29.10 -6.96
CA MET A 102 1.32 28.15 -8.00
C MET A 102 2.06 26.80 -7.94
N LEU A 103 3.34 26.84 -7.57
CA LEU A 103 4.25 25.68 -7.63
C LEU A 103 4.67 25.17 -6.25
N GLY A 104 4.47 25.94 -5.17
CA GLY A 104 4.90 25.57 -3.80
C GLY A 104 4.18 24.34 -3.23
N LYS A 105 3.06 23.91 -3.83
CA LYS A 105 2.33 22.68 -3.46
C LYS A 105 3.01 21.39 -3.93
N TYR A 106 3.97 21.48 -4.85
CA TYR A 106 4.64 20.30 -5.40
C TYR A 106 5.76 19.85 -4.45
N PRO A 107 6.03 18.53 -4.37
CA PRO A 107 7.10 18.02 -3.52
C PRO A 107 8.47 18.43 -4.04
N PHE A 108 9.47 18.40 -3.16
CA PHE A 108 10.85 18.76 -3.48
C PHE A 108 11.40 18.08 -4.74
N GLU A 109 11.17 16.77 -4.90
CA GLU A 109 11.62 16.00 -6.06
C GLU A 109 11.04 16.53 -7.38
N ALA A 110 9.78 16.96 -7.36
CA ALA A 110 9.12 17.51 -8.54
C ALA A 110 9.70 18.89 -8.89
N ILE A 111 10.02 19.71 -7.89
CA ILE A 111 10.70 21.01 -8.10
C ILE A 111 12.12 20.81 -8.62
N LYS A 112 12.86 19.81 -8.15
CA LYS A 112 14.18 19.47 -8.70
C LYS A 112 14.10 18.95 -10.13
N TYR A 113 13.08 18.14 -10.43
CA TYR A 113 12.82 17.71 -11.80
C TYR A 113 12.51 18.90 -12.72
N LEU A 114 11.67 19.83 -12.25
CA LEU A 114 11.38 21.09 -12.94
C LEU A 114 12.67 21.85 -13.24
N GLU A 115 13.52 22.07 -12.23
CA GLU A 115 14.78 22.79 -12.36
C GLU A 115 15.64 22.19 -13.49
N VAL A 116 15.89 20.87 -13.44
CA VAL A 116 16.71 20.18 -14.45
C VAL A 116 16.09 20.29 -15.85
N LYS A 117 14.79 20.03 -15.99
CA LYS A 117 14.13 20.03 -17.30
C LYS A 117 13.99 21.42 -17.90
N ALA A 118 13.80 22.43 -17.07
CA ALA A 118 13.80 23.82 -17.52
C ALA A 118 15.19 24.21 -18.04
N LEU A 119 16.27 23.85 -17.34
CA LEU A 119 17.64 24.12 -17.82
C LEU A 119 17.97 23.38 -19.13
N GLU A 120 17.41 22.19 -19.35
CA GLU A 120 17.63 21.42 -20.59
C GLU A 120 16.86 21.96 -21.79
N ARG A 121 15.65 22.51 -21.57
CA ARG A 121 14.68 22.75 -22.67
C ARG A 121 14.37 24.23 -22.89
N CYS A 122 14.44 25.06 -21.86
CA CYS A 122 14.04 26.45 -21.93
C CYS A 122 15.23 27.34 -22.32
N GLN A 123 15.04 28.18 -23.33
CA GLN A 123 16.04 29.18 -23.73
C GLN A 123 15.98 30.44 -22.85
N TRP A 124 14.87 30.63 -22.13
CA TRP A 124 14.56 31.78 -21.30
C TRP A 124 13.95 31.30 -19.99
N PHE A 125 13.92 32.18 -18.99
CA PHE A 125 13.29 31.86 -17.71
C PHE A 125 11.83 31.39 -17.92
N PRO A 126 11.47 30.17 -17.49
CA PRO A 126 10.22 29.53 -17.86
C PRO A 126 9.03 30.24 -17.21
N THR A 127 7.94 30.38 -17.97
CA THR A 127 6.64 30.83 -17.47
C THR A 127 6.01 29.79 -16.55
N ILE A 128 5.06 30.19 -15.70
CA ILE A 128 4.31 29.25 -14.83
C ILE A 128 3.63 28.15 -15.66
N ALA A 129 3.13 28.46 -16.85
CA ALA A 129 2.50 27.48 -17.74
C ALA A 129 3.50 26.42 -18.24
N GLU A 130 4.72 26.82 -18.61
CA GLU A 130 5.80 25.91 -19.00
C GLU A 130 6.26 25.06 -17.81
N CYS A 131 6.39 25.68 -16.63
CA CYS A 131 6.70 24.94 -15.40
C CYS A 131 5.66 23.87 -15.11
N LEU A 132 4.37 24.20 -15.22
CA LEU A 132 3.28 23.23 -15.03
C LEU A 132 3.28 22.14 -16.12
N ALA A 133 3.65 22.46 -17.35
CA ALA A 133 3.79 21.47 -18.42
C ALA A 133 4.90 20.46 -18.10
N ILE A 134 6.07 20.94 -17.65
CA ILE A 134 7.18 20.10 -17.21
C ILE A 134 6.76 19.24 -16.00
N LEU A 135 6.09 19.83 -15.01
CA LEU A 135 5.66 19.11 -13.80
C LEU A 135 4.61 18.03 -14.09
N ARG A 136 3.81 18.16 -15.16
CA ARG A 136 2.88 17.08 -15.60
C ARG A 136 3.62 15.85 -16.12
N GLU A 137 4.84 16.01 -16.63
CA GLU A 137 5.69 14.90 -17.05
C GLU A 137 6.38 14.21 -15.85
N PHE A 138 6.37 14.83 -14.66
CA PHE A 138 6.99 14.26 -13.49
C PHE A 138 6.30 12.93 -13.13
N PRO A 139 7.04 11.80 -13.17
CA PRO A 139 6.47 10.52 -12.77
C PRO A 139 6.18 10.61 -11.28
N THR A 140 4.91 10.80 -10.93
CA THR A 140 4.47 10.94 -9.53
C THR A 140 4.73 9.63 -8.81
N ARG A 141 5.94 9.46 -8.28
CA ARG A 141 6.33 8.33 -7.44
C ARG A 141 6.17 8.76 -6.01
N ASN A 142 4.96 8.58 -5.47
CA ASN A 142 4.83 8.53 -4.03
C ASN A 142 5.75 7.38 -3.54
N PRO A 143 6.76 7.63 -2.69
CA PRO A 143 7.68 6.59 -2.25
C PRO A 143 6.93 5.44 -1.53
N LEU A 144 5.78 5.74 -0.94
CA LEU A 144 4.90 4.73 -0.34
C LEU A 144 4.19 3.87 -1.39
N ALA A 145 4.03 4.34 -2.63
CA ALA A 145 3.47 3.53 -3.72
C ALA A 145 4.41 2.36 -4.07
N ALA A 146 5.71 2.61 -4.21
CA ALA A 146 6.68 1.54 -4.45
C ALA A 146 6.71 0.52 -3.30
N LYS A 147 6.57 1.02 -2.06
CA LYS A 147 6.47 0.17 -0.87
C LYS A 147 5.20 -0.68 -0.86
N ARG A 148 4.05 -0.08 -1.18
CA ARG A 148 2.76 -0.77 -1.37
C ARG A 148 2.86 -1.87 -2.41
N ASP A 149 3.45 -1.57 -3.57
CA ASP A 149 3.60 -2.55 -4.66
C ASP A 149 4.49 -3.73 -4.23
N THR A 150 5.50 -3.47 -3.39
CA THR A 150 6.35 -4.51 -2.81
C THR A 150 5.56 -5.39 -1.83
N VAL A 151 4.71 -4.79 -1.00
CA VAL A 151 3.82 -5.53 -0.09
C VAL A 151 2.85 -6.42 -0.87
N LEU A 152 2.15 -5.88 -1.86
CA LEU A 152 1.20 -6.62 -2.70
C LEU A 152 1.87 -7.79 -3.42
N ARG A 153 3.08 -7.57 -3.93
CA ARG A 153 3.88 -8.63 -4.54
C ARG A 153 4.22 -9.72 -3.55
N ARG A 154 4.59 -9.35 -2.32
CA ARG A 154 4.92 -10.32 -1.26
C ARG A 154 3.73 -11.18 -0.87
N ILE A 155 2.55 -10.58 -0.75
CA ILE A 155 1.29 -11.28 -0.50
C ILE A 155 1.00 -12.26 -1.65
N SER A 156 1.07 -11.78 -2.88
CA SER A 156 0.84 -12.60 -4.08
C SER A 156 1.79 -13.80 -4.14
N GLN A 157 3.08 -13.57 -3.86
CA GLN A 157 4.09 -14.64 -3.81
C GLN A 157 3.77 -15.70 -2.75
N GLU A 158 3.29 -15.30 -1.58
CA GLU A 158 2.89 -16.26 -0.54
C GLU A 158 1.68 -17.09 -1.00
N HIS A 159 0.67 -16.46 -1.61
CA HIS A 159 -0.48 -17.21 -2.15
C HIS A 159 -0.06 -18.21 -3.22
N THR A 160 0.80 -17.79 -4.16
CA THR A 160 1.36 -18.70 -5.17
C THR A 160 2.14 -19.83 -4.52
N THR A 161 3.02 -19.54 -3.55
CA THR A 161 3.82 -20.56 -2.86
C THR A 161 2.93 -21.57 -2.14
N ARG A 162 1.90 -21.12 -1.42
CA ARG A 162 0.95 -22.02 -0.73
C ARG A 162 0.17 -22.88 -1.70
N PHE A 163 -0.23 -22.31 -2.83
CA PHE A 163 -0.89 -23.07 -3.89
C PHE A 163 0.06 -24.14 -4.46
N ASP A 164 1.30 -23.76 -4.78
CA ASP A 164 2.30 -24.69 -5.31
C ASP A 164 2.63 -25.80 -4.30
N ASP A 165 2.81 -25.47 -3.03
CA ASP A 165 3.00 -26.43 -1.94
C ASP A 165 1.81 -27.41 -1.86
N ALA A 166 0.58 -26.90 -1.96
CA ALA A 166 -0.63 -27.72 -1.93
C ALA A 166 -0.70 -28.67 -3.14
N MET A 167 -0.41 -28.17 -4.35
CA MET A 167 -0.38 -28.99 -5.56
C MET A 167 0.73 -30.04 -5.52
N ALA A 168 1.92 -29.68 -5.01
CA ALA A 168 3.03 -30.61 -4.83
C ALA A 168 2.68 -31.73 -3.84
N ARG A 169 2.00 -31.39 -2.74
CA ARG A 169 1.53 -32.36 -1.75
C ARG A 169 0.49 -33.33 -2.32
N LEU A 170 -0.46 -32.82 -3.10
CA LEU A 170 -1.43 -33.66 -3.82
C LEU A 170 -0.73 -34.59 -4.82
N ALA A 171 0.25 -34.08 -5.57
CA ALA A 171 1.01 -34.87 -6.53
C ALA A 171 1.89 -35.95 -5.89
N ALA A 172 2.37 -35.72 -4.66
CA ALA A 172 3.12 -36.69 -3.86
C ALA A 172 2.23 -37.75 -3.20
N GLU A 173 0.90 -37.66 -3.37
CA GLU A 173 -0.11 -38.52 -2.76
C GLU A 173 -0.14 -38.50 -1.22
N ASP A 174 0.46 -37.47 -0.60
CA ASP A 174 0.60 -37.32 0.86
C ASP A 174 -0.41 -36.30 1.43
N ALA A 175 -1.68 -36.45 1.06
CA ALA A 175 -2.76 -35.55 1.46
C ALA A 175 -3.93 -36.33 2.09
N PRO A 176 -4.22 -36.15 3.40
CA PRO A 176 -5.38 -36.78 4.02
C PRO A 176 -6.68 -36.12 3.54
N GLN A 177 -7.78 -36.87 3.55
CA GLN A 177 -9.07 -36.43 3.02
C GLN A 177 -9.58 -35.15 3.70
N GLU A 178 -9.48 -35.06 5.03
CA GLU A 178 -9.86 -33.85 5.79
C GLU A 178 -9.11 -32.60 5.33
N TRP A 179 -7.84 -32.74 4.93
CA TRP A 179 -7.05 -31.63 4.41
C TRP A 179 -7.48 -31.24 3.00
N ILE A 180 -7.83 -32.22 2.16
CA ILE A 180 -8.39 -31.97 0.81
C ILE A 180 -9.71 -31.23 0.92
N ASP A 181 -10.59 -31.64 1.84
CA ASP A 181 -11.90 -31.02 2.06
C ASP A 181 -11.78 -29.57 2.54
N ALA A 182 -10.73 -29.27 3.33
CA ALA A 182 -10.42 -27.93 3.80
C ALA A 182 -9.78 -27.00 2.74
N LEU A 183 -9.38 -27.52 1.57
CA LEU A 183 -8.82 -26.68 0.52
C LEU A 183 -9.87 -25.71 -0.07
N PRO A 184 -9.44 -24.53 -0.55
CA PRO A 184 -10.31 -23.66 -1.33
C PRO A 184 -10.88 -24.37 -2.56
N ASP A 185 -12.15 -24.15 -2.87
CA ASP A 185 -12.83 -24.84 -3.97
C ASP A 185 -12.18 -24.58 -5.34
N THR A 186 -11.67 -23.36 -5.55
CA THR A 186 -10.91 -23.01 -6.75
C THR A 186 -9.66 -23.87 -6.89
N TRP A 187 -8.99 -24.21 -5.79
CA TRP A 187 -7.79 -25.06 -5.80
C TRP A 187 -8.17 -26.52 -6.08
N LYS A 188 -9.30 -27.01 -5.53
CA LYS A 188 -9.82 -28.35 -5.82
C LYS A 188 -10.16 -28.52 -7.31
N GLN A 189 -10.85 -27.54 -7.90
CA GLN A 189 -11.16 -27.52 -9.33
C GLN A 189 -9.90 -27.52 -10.22
N ILE A 190 -8.88 -26.74 -9.84
CA ILE A 190 -7.60 -26.75 -10.58
C ILE A 190 -6.90 -28.10 -10.43
N ALA A 191 -6.90 -28.69 -9.23
CA ALA A 191 -6.30 -30.00 -8.99
C ALA A 191 -7.04 -31.12 -9.76
N GLU A 192 -8.36 -31.06 -9.87
CA GLU A 192 -9.18 -31.93 -10.72
C GLU A 192 -8.78 -31.81 -12.19
N THR A 193 -8.69 -30.57 -12.70
CA THR A 193 -8.26 -30.28 -14.07
C THR A 193 -6.86 -30.83 -14.35
N ARG A 194 -5.97 -30.77 -13.35
CA ARG A 194 -4.61 -31.34 -13.38
C ARG A 194 -4.56 -32.86 -13.14
N MET A 195 -5.71 -33.52 -13.04
CA MET A 195 -5.84 -34.96 -12.78
C MET A 195 -5.21 -35.42 -11.46
N LEU A 196 -5.15 -34.54 -10.45
CA LEU A 196 -4.68 -34.86 -9.09
C LEU A 196 -5.81 -35.28 -8.16
N LEU A 197 -7.03 -34.78 -8.41
CA LEU A 197 -8.24 -35.13 -7.67
C LEU A 197 -9.29 -35.73 -8.61
N TRP A 198 -10.17 -36.54 -8.05
CA TRP A 198 -11.43 -36.98 -8.64
C TRP A 198 -12.58 -36.20 -8.04
N LEU A 199 -13.44 -35.63 -8.89
CA LEU A 199 -14.75 -35.12 -8.50
C LEU A 199 -15.76 -36.27 -8.55
N HIS A 200 -16.46 -36.49 -7.45
CA HIS A 200 -17.55 -37.45 -7.35
C HIS A 200 -18.91 -36.80 -7.67
N PRO A 201 -19.95 -37.59 -8.03
CA PRO A 201 -21.27 -37.08 -8.34
C PRO A 201 -21.96 -36.33 -7.18
N ASP A 202 -21.55 -36.59 -5.94
CA ASP A 202 -22.00 -35.92 -4.72
C ASP A 202 -21.30 -34.56 -4.48
N GLY A 203 -20.35 -34.19 -5.35
CA GLY A 203 -19.55 -32.97 -5.23
C GLY A 203 -18.29 -33.13 -4.37
N ALA A 204 -18.03 -34.31 -3.82
CA ALA A 204 -16.85 -34.55 -3.02
C ALA A 204 -15.60 -34.73 -3.90
N TYR A 205 -14.45 -34.28 -3.39
CA TYR A 205 -13.16 -34.44 -4.05
C TYR A 205 -12.34 -35.52 -3.35
N THR A 206 -11.76 -36.45 -4.09
CA THR A 206 -10.86 -37.48 -3.50
C THR A 206 -9.53 -37.55 -4.25
N LEU A 207 -8.48 -37.98 -3.54
CA LEU A 207 -7.15 -38.06 -4.10
C LEU A 207 -7.05 -39.13 -5.20
N ARG A 208 -6.53 -38.75 -6.37
CA ARG A 208 -6.28 -39.69 -7.46
C ARG A 208 -4.93 -40.37 -7.26
N ARG A 209 -4.96 -41.54 -6.63
CA ARG A 209 -3.75 -42.37 -6.45
C ARG A 209 -3.31 -43.00 -7.77
N ARG A 210 -2.03 -42.90 -8.09
CA ARG A 210 -1.43 -43.64 -9.18
C ARG A 210 -1.29 -45.09 -8.74
N LYS A 211 -1.68 -46.00 -9.62
CA LYS A 211 -1.47 -47.43 -9.39
C LYS A 211 0.05 -47.65 -9.26
N PRO A 212 0.55 -48.27 -8.18
CA PRO A 212 1.96 -48.62 -8.13
C PRO A 212 2.26 -49.57 -9.31
N ALA A 213 3.33 -49.27 -10.04
CA ALA A 213 3.82 -50.06 -11.15
C ALA A 213 4.37 -51.42 -10.65
#